data_AF-A0A0C1IIT7-F1
#
_entry.id   AF-A0A0C1IIT7-F1
#
_cell.length_a   1.000
_cell.length_b   1.000
_cell.length_c   1.000
_cell.angle_alpha   90.00
_cell.angle_beta   90.00
_cell.angle_gamma   90.00
#
_symmetry.space_group_name_H-M   'P 1'
#
loop_
_entity.id
_entity.type
_entity.pdbx_description
1 polymer ?
#
loop_
_entity_poly.entity_id
_entity_poly.type
_entity_poly.pdbx_seq_one_letter_code
_entity_poly.pdbx_strand_id
1 'polypeptide(L)'
;MQMKYRICVVMMLAIVGMVNLLGTGNPARDPEKPVPIPPSPQRTGNPEKGFDYLTTGDYVKGGIPYDFFLLGKGKEKYNYLKRTGLNANISHEFTVVTAANGENLVAPNCMQCHAQVFNDSLIVGMGNSFMDFSSGAEQQLNQKNVNMLAMMLKNTSPARYEAAKHFLQVTGTISPYLQTETRGVNAADRLAAVLVAHRNPLTLEWRDTAIMDIPPDVIPSDVPAWWLLKKKNAMFYNGFGRGDFGRFLMASNLLTVKDSAEAATVDRKISDVLAYIYTLESPKYPGSINKMLSEKGRLIFKDNCSKCHGIYGEEEEYPNLLIPQSVIKTDSALFKANYQNPQFVNWFNNSWFAMGDHPARLVPFNGYIAPPLDGVWATAPYLHNGSVPTIFTLLNSSARPKYWERNFSRPEYDYEQLGWKYESRDSATGTTIYNTTLKGYGNYGHNFGDKLSKDERLAVIEYLKTL
;
A
#
# COMPACT_ATOMS: atom_id res chain seq x y z
N MET A 1 5.66 -38.70 64.84
CA MET A 1 4.93 -37.56 64.22
C MET A 1 5.75 -36.96 63.07
N GLN A 2 6.12 -37.77 62.07
CA GLN A 2 7.08 -37.38 61.01
C GLN A 2 6.80 -38.13 59.68
N MET A 3 5.55 -38.52 59.43
CA MET A 3 5.19 -39.33 58.26
C MET A 3 3.85 -38.93 57.62
N LYS A 4 3.43 -37.67 57.81
CA LYS A 4 2.23 -37.09 57.16
C LYS A 4 2.51 -35.84 56.32
N TYR A 5 3.76 -35.36 56.26
CA TYR A 5 4.15 -34.16 55.50
C TYR A 5 4.95 -34.43 54.21
N ARG A 6 5.08 -35.69 53.78
CA ARG A 6 5.77 -36.04 52.52
C ARG A 6 4.83 -36.46 51.37
N ILE A 7 3.52 -36.55 51.61
CA ILE A 7 2.54 -36.94 50.58
C ILE A 7 1.86 -35.70 49.95
N CYS A 8 1.75 -34.57 50.65
CA CYS A 8 1.20 -33.34 50.06
C CYS A 8 2.16 -32.57 49.14
N VAL A 9 3.48 -32.75 49.25
CA VAL A 9 4.45 -32.01 48.40
C VAL A 9 4.68 -32.70 47.05
N VAL A 10 4.43 -34.01 46.95
CA VAL A 10 4.61 -34.75 45.69
C VAL A 10 3.36 -34.68 44.80
N MET A 11 2.15 -34.52 45.35
CA MET A 11 0.94 -34.28 44.54
C MET A 11 0.83 -32.86 43.98
N MET A 12 1.44 -31.85 44.63
CA MET A 12 1.42 -30.48 44.11
C MET A 12 2.40 -30.27 42.95
N LEU A 13 3.48 -31.07 42.88
CA LEU A 13 4.42 -31.04 41.75
C LEU A 13 3.94 -31.88 40.54
N ALA A 14 3.05 -32.86 40.75
CA ALA A 14 2.44 -33.62 39.66
C ALA A 14 1.30 -32.87 38.96
N ILE A 15 0.60 -31.95 39.65
CA ILE A 15 -0.44 -31.10 39.05
C ILE A 15 0.16 -29.87 38.35
N VAL A 16 1.33 -29.39 38.78
CA VAL A 16 2.05 -28.31 38.07
C VAL A 16 2.87 -28.83 36.87
N GLY A 17 3.17 -30.13 36.83
CA GLY A 17 3.84 -30.79 35.70
C GLY A 17 2.93 -31.24 34.54
N MET A 18 1.60 -31.13 34.69
CA MET A 18 0.62 -31.59 33.69
C MET A 18 -0.20 -30.45 33.05
N VAL A 19 0.29 -29.21 33.14
CA VAL A 19 -0.28 -28.05 32.42
C VAL A 19 0.64 -27.55 31.28
N ASN A 20 1.87 -28.08 31.15
CA ASN A 20 2.83 -27.66 30.14
C ASN A 20 3.06 -28.66 28.99
N LEU A 21 2.09 -29.55 28.73
CA LEU A 21 2.10 -30.48 27.60
C LEU A 21 0.83 -30.40 26.74
N LEU A 22 0.11 -29.27 26.80
CA LEU A 22 -0.69 -28.84 25.66
C LEU A 22 0.28 -28.22 24.66
N GLY A 23 0.84 -29.09 23.82
CA GLY A 23 1.58 -28.69 22.65
C GLY A 23 0.85 -27.57 21.93
N THR A 24 1.62 -26.57 21.51
CA THR A 24 1.25 -25.46 20.62
C THR A 24 0.90 -25.96 19.22
N GLY A 25 0.03 -26.97 19.12
CA GLY A 25 -0.71 -27.28 17.93
C GLY A 25 -1.78 -26.22 17.81
N ASN A 26 -1.49 -25.15 17.05
CA ASN A 26 -2.53 -24.30 16.48
C ASN A 26 -3.58 -25.27 15.89
N PRO A 27 -4.82 -25.33 16.39
CA PRO A 27 -5.81 -26.28 15.87
C PRO A 27 -5.84 -26.05 14.36
N ALA A 28 -5.63 -27.12 13.59
CA ALA A 28 -5.47 -27.05 12.14
C ALA A 28 -6.58 -26.14 11.60
N ARG A 29 -6.21 -24.90 11.24
CA ARG A 29 -7.18 -23.92 10.78
C ARG A 29 -7.84 -24.55 9.56
N ASP A 30 -9.15 -24.62 9.57
CA ASP A 30 -9.90 -24.99 8.36
C ASP A 30 -9.35 -24.12 7.22
N PRO A 31 -8.70 -24.73 6.22
CA PRO A 31 -7.98 -24.00 5.19
C PRO A 31 -8.93 -23.19 4.30
N GLU A 32 -10.25 -23.41 4.39
CA GLU A 32 -11.26 -22.69 3.62
C GLU A 32 -12.04 -21.67 4.45
N LYS A 33 -11.85 -21.63 5.78
CA LYS A 33 -12.62 -20.72 6.64
C LYS A 33 -12.02 -19.31 6.67
N PRO A 34 -12.82 -18.26 6.37
CA PRO A 34 -12.42 -16.87 6.61
C PRO A 34 -12.02 -16.62 8.07
N VAL A 35 -10.96 -15.84 8.28
CA VAL A 35 -10.41 -15.54 9.60
C VAL A 35 -10.66 -14.07 9.95
N PRO A 36 -11.41 -13.77 11.03
CA PRO A 36 -11.61 -12.39 11.45
C PRO A 36 -10.31 -11.77 11.94
N ILE A 37 -10.14 -10.49 11.65
CA ILE A 37 -9.04 -9.68 12.13
C ILE A 37 -9.56 -8.85 13.31
N PRO A 38 -9.07 -9.05 14.54
CA PRO A 38 -9.47 -8.21 15.66
C PRO A 38 -8.95 -6.77 15.47
N PRO A 39 -9.71 -5.76 15.91
CA PRO A 39 -9.24 -4.38 15.90
C PRO A 39 -8.03 -4.22 16.84
N SER A 40 -7.17 -3.25 16.53
CA SER A 40 -6.09 -2.82 17.41
C SER A 40 -6.26 -1.35 17.76
N PRO A 41 -5.93 -0.93 19.01
CA PRO A 41 -5.95 0.48 19.38
C PRO A 41 -5.13 1.33 18.42
N GLN A 42 -5.69 2.48 18.02
CA GLN A 42 -5.04 3.45 17.15
C GLN A 42 -4.80 4.75 17.92
N ARG A 43 -3.73 5.46 17.57
CA ARG A 43 -3.45 6.78 18.14
C ARG A 43 -4.44 7.80 17.61
N THR A 44 -4.81 8.75 18.47
CA THR A 44 -5.56 9.95 18.07
C THR A 44 -4.61 11.04 17.59
N GLY A 45 -5.13 12.00 16.82
CA GLY A 45 -4.36 13.11 16.29
C GLY A 45 -5.27 14.23 15.80
N ASN A 46 -4.67 15.31 15.32
CA ASN A 46 -5.35 16.45 14.73
C ASN A 46 -5.32 16.34 13.19
N PRO A 47 -6.47 16.23 12.50
CA PRO A 47 -6.52 16.04 11.05
C PRO A 47 -6.02 17.26 10.25
N GLU A 48 -6.18 18.48 10.76
CA GLU A 48 -5.68 19.69 10.08
C GLU A 48 -4.15 19.70 10.07
N LYS A 49 -3.53 19.43 11.23
CA LYS A 49 -2.07 19.26 11.32
C LYS A 49 -1.58 18.08 10.48
N GLY A 50 -2.38 17.03 10.38
CA GLY A 50 -2.11 15.87 9.55
C GLY A 50 -2.05 16.22 8.07
N PHE A 51 -3.02 16.98 7.58
CA PHE A 51 -3.04 17.47 6.21
C PHE A 51 -1.84 18.39 5.92
N ASP A 52 -1.54 19.33 6.81
CA ASP A 52 -0.39 20.22 6.67
C ASP A 52 0.91 19.42 6.62
N TYR A 53 1.08 18.45 7.52
CA TYR A 53 2.28 17.62 7.56
C TYR A 53 2.40 16.69 6.35
N LEU A 54 1.29 16.12 5.87
CA LEU A 54 1.26 15.29 4.66
C LEU A 54 1.71 16.06 3.41
N THR A 55 1.29 17.33 3.29
CA THR A 55 1.45 18.14 2.07
C THR A 55 2.66 19.07 2.06
N THR A 56 3.20 19.41 3.24
CA THR A 56 4.33 20.34 3.40
C THR A 56 5.38 19.89 4.42
N GLY A 57 5.16 18.79 5.12
CA GLY A 57 6.02 18.31 6.20
C GLY A 57 7.27 17.55 5.77
N ASP A 58 8.17 17.39 6.74
CA ASP A 58 9.52 16.85 6.59
C ASP A 58 9.64 15.38 7.04
N TYR A 59 8.66 14.52 6.73
CA TYR A 59 8.75 13.09 7.09
C TYR A 59 9.71 12.29 6.19
N VAL A 60 10.06 12.84 5.03
CA VAL A 60 11.23 12.45 4.24
C VAL A 60 12.15 13.66 4.19
N LYS A 61 13.31 13.60 4.85
CA LYS A 61 14.23 14.73 5.05
C LYS A 61 15.35 14.87 4.03
N GLY A 62 15.28 14.08 2.96
CA GLY A 62 16.28 14.09 1.89
C GLY A 62 15.62 14.09 0.52
N GLY A 63 16.30 14.68 -0.45
CA GLY A 63 15.76 14.85 -1.80
C GLY A 63 16.79 15.42 -2.77
N ILE A 64 16.32 15.81 -3.95
CA ILE A 64 17.12 16.46 -4.98
C ILE A 64 17.17 17.97 -4.69
N PRO A 65 18.31 18.66 -4.80
CA PRO A 65 18.37 20.11 -4.64
C PRO A 65 17.36 20.84 -5.53
N TYR A 66 16.61 21.80 -4.98
CA TYR A 66 15.41 22.38 -5.60
C TYR A 66 15.61 22.87 -7.05
N ASP A 67 16.67 23.63 -7.32
CA ASP A 67 16.93 24.14 -8.67
C ASP A 67 17.23 23.01 -9.67
N PHE A 68 17.90 21.94 -9.22
CA PHE A 68 18.20 20.77 -10.05
C PHE A 68 16.95 19.94 -10.32
N PHE A 69 16.06 19.83 -9.34
CA PHE A 69 14.76 19.22 -9.54
C PHE A 69 13.96 19.98 -10.60
N LEU A 70 13.87 21.31 -10.48
CA LEU A 70 13.16 22.13 -11.48
C LEU A 70 13.84 22.10 -12.85
N LEU A 71 15.17 21.99 -12.93
CA LEU A 71 15.88 21.84 -14.20
C LEU A 71 15.51 20.52 -14.89
N GLY A 72 15.36 19.43 -14.13
CA GLY A 72 15.01 18.12 -14.67
C GLY A 72 13.52 17.90 -14.93
N LYS A 73 12.64 18.50 -14.13
CA LYS A 73 11.18 18.28 -14.17
C LYS A 73 10.38 19.44 -14.73
N GLY A 74 10.96 20.64 -14.78
CA GLY A 74 10.23 21.87 -14.99
C GLY A 74 9.43 22.28 -13.75
N LYS A 75 8.81 23.46 -13.83
CA LYS A 75 7.84 23.91 -12.84
C LYS A 75 6.50 23.23 -13.10
N GLU A 76 5.85 22.85 -12.01
CA GLU A 76 4.50 22.32 -12.07
C GLU A 76 3.53 23.34 -12.65
N LYS A 77 2.62 22.89 -13.51
CA LYS A 77 1.61 23.75 -14.13
C LYS A 77 0.37 23.90 -13.25
N TYR A 78 0.05 22.87 -12.48
CA TYR A 78 -1.17 22.80 -11.67
C TYR A 78 -0.87 22.67 -10.18
N ASN A 79 -1.21 23.70 -9.42
CA ASN A 79 -1.12 23.69 -7.96
C ASN A 79 -2.42 23.19 -7.33
N TYR A 80 -2.72 21.91 -7.48
CA TYR A 80 -3.96 21.28 -7.00
C TYR A 80 -4.18 21.45 -5.49
N LEU A 81 -3.08 21.45 -4.71
CA LEU A 81 -3.11 21.60 -3.26
C LEU A 81 -3.14 23.07 -2.80
N LYS A 82 -3.08 24.03 -3.73
CA LYS A 82 -3.02 25.48 -3.44
C LYS A 82 -1.89 25.86 -2.46
N ARG A 83 -0.74 25.18 -2.56
CA ARG A 83 0.43 25.43 -1.71
C ARG A 83 1.07 26.78 -2.04
N THR A 84 1.76 27.38 -1.07
CA THR A 84 2.48 28.65 -1.21
C THR A 84 4.00 28.44 -1.22
N GLY A 85 4.76 29.50 -1.49
CA GLY A 85 6.23 29.47 -1.47
C GLY A 85 6.83 28.53 -2.53
N LEU A 86 7.92 27.84 -2.19
CA LEU A 86 8.60 26.92 -3.11
C LEU A 86 7.72 25.71 -3.48
N ASN A 87 6.88 25.24 -2.55
CA ASN A 87 5.95 24.13 -2.78
C ASN A 87 4.87 24.44 -3.85
N ALA A 88 4.64 25.72 -4.17
CA ALA A 88 3.72 26.11 -5.24
C ALA A 88 4.21 25.73 -6.65
N ASN A 89 5.51 25.46 -6.82
CA ASN A 89 6.13 25.20 -8.13
C ASN A 89 6.41 23.72 -8.41
N ILE A 90 6.02 22.81 -7.51
CA ILE A 90 6.25 21.36 -7.64
C ILE A 90 4.92 20.59 -7.50
N SER A 91 4.86 19.39 -8.09
CA SER A 91 3.66 18.53 -8.05
C SER A 91 3.33 18.08 -6.63
N HIS A 92 2.08 17.64 -6.42
CA HIS A 92 1.60 17.13 -5.13
C HIS A 92 2.41 15.91 -4.63
N GLU A 93 3.09 15.20 -5.52
CA GLU A 93 3.89 14.00 -5.21
C GLU A 93 5.19 14.30 -4.45
N PHE A 94 5.55 15.59 -4.35
CA PHE A 94 6.79 16.04 -3.73
C PHE A 94 6.56 17.17 -2.73
N THR A 95 7.50 17.32 -1.81
CA THR A 95 7.53 18.38 -0.81
C THR A 95 8.91 19.03 -0.77
N VAL A 96 8.97 20.35 -0.67
CA VAL A 96 10.22 21.07 -0.39
C VAL A 96 10.52 20.99 1.10
N VAL A 97 11.70 20.47 1.44
CA VAL A 97 12.24 20.39 2.80
C VAL A 97 13.57 21.15 2.89
N THR A 98 13.86 21.73 4.04
CA THR A 98 15.10 22.48 4.27
C THR A 98 16.10 21.60 5.03
N ALA A 99 17.27 21.38 4.44
CA ALA A 99 18.36 20.65 5.07
C ALA A 99 19.01 21.45 6.20
N ALA A 100 19.78 20.77 7.07
CA ALA A 100 20.44 21.41 8.22
C ALA A 100 21.42 22.54 7.83
N ASN A 101 21.95 22.52 6.60
CA ASN A 101 22.82 23.56 6.06
C ASN A 101 22.07 24.66 5.30
N GLY A 102 20.72 24.69 5.35
CA GLY A 102 19.87 25.70 4.73
C GLY A 102 19.51 25.46 3.26
N GLU A 103 20.06 24.41 2.62
CA GLU A 103 19.71 24.06 1.24
C GLU A 103 18.27 23.52 1.16
N ASN A 104 17.54 23.91 0.11
CA ASN A 104 16.19 23.40 -0.15
C ASN A 104 16.27 22.16 -1.03
N LEU A 105 15.64 21.08 -0.58
CA LEU A 105 15.58 19.79 -1.26
C LEU A 105 14.12 19.48 -1.62
N VAL A 106 13.91 18.84 -2.76
CA VAL A 106 12.61 18.31 -3.17
C VAL A 106 12.60 16.81 -2.85
N ALA A 107 11.81 16.44 -1.84
CA ALA A 107 11.66 15.09 -1.34
C ALA A 107 10.38 14.44 -1.88
N PRO A 108 10.40 13.14 -2.24
CA PRO A 108 9.17 12.41 -2.55
C PRO A 108 8.31 12.28 -1.29
N ASN A 109 6.99 12.19 -1.49
CA ASN A 109 6.03 12.15 -0.39
C ASN A 109 4.95 11.07 -0.63
N CYS A 110 4.06 10.83 0.33
CA CYS A 110 3.09 9.73 0.26
C CYS A 110 2.10 9.87 -0.92
N MET A 111 1.85 11.09 -1.41
CA MET A 111 0.90 11.35 -2.50
C MET A 111 1.41 10.90 -3.87
N GLN A 112 2.68 10.52 -4.01
CA GLN A 112 3.17 9.84 -5.22
C GLN A 112 2.36 8.57 -5.50
N CYS A 113 2.01 7.83 -4.43
CA CYS A 113 1.26 6.58 -4.52
C CYS A 113 -0.21 6.75 -4.14
N HIS A 114 -0.51 7.62 -3.18
CA HIS A 114 -1.84 7.71 -2.54
C HIS A 114 -2.64 8.96 -2.93
N ALA A 115 -2.34 9.56 -4.07
CA ALA A 115 -3.23 10.54 -4.68
C ALA A 115 -3.20 10.40 -6.20
N GLN A 116 -4.33 10.68 -6.85
CA GLN A 116 -4.43 10.63 -8.31
C GLN A 116 -5.25 11.81 -8.80
N VAL A 117 -4.84 12.41 -9.91
CA VAL A 117 -5.70 13.36 -10.64
C VAL A 117 -6.73 12.56 -11.43
N PHE A 118 -8.01 12.83 -11.17
CA PHE A 118 -9.15 12.18 -11.82
C PHE A 118 -10.18 13.25 -12.18
N ASN A 119 -10.62 13.32 -13.44
CA ASN A 119 -11.47 14.40 -13.97
C ASN A 119 -10.97 15.81 -13.57
N ASP A 120 -9.71 16.11 -13.89
CA ASP A 120 -9.06 17.41 -13.62
C ASP A 120 -8.96 17.83 -12.14
N SER A 121 -9.23 16.93 -11.21
CA SER A 121 -9.16 17.19 -9.77
C SER A 121 -8.25 16.18 -9.08
N LEU A 122 -7.41 16.65 -8.15
CA LEU A 122 -6.62 15.77 -7.30
C LEU A 122 -7.51 15.12 -6.25
N ILE A 123 -7.57 13.79 -6.26
CA ILE A 123 -8.27 13.01 -5.23
C ILE A 123 -7.22 12.44 -4.27
N VAL A 124 -7.10 13.06 -3.09
CA VAL A 124 -6.24 12.56 -2.03
C VAL A 124 -6.83 11.28 -1.44
N GLY A 125 -6.01 10.25 -1.31
CA GLY A 125 -6.40 8.93 -0.87
C GLY A 125 -6.79 7.96 -1.99
N MET A 126 -6.87 8.41 -3.24
CA MET A 126 -7.02 7.53 -4.41
C MET A 126 -5.66 6.93 -4.77
N GLY A 127 -5.60 5.62 -4.99
CA GLY A 127 -4.39 4.96 -5.48
C GLY A 127 -3.97 5.50 -6.86
N ASN A 128 -2.70 5.86 -7.00
CA ASN A 128 -2.15 6.37 -8.26
C ASN A 128 -1.87 5.21 -9.23
N SER A 129 -2.81 4.96 -10.13
CA SER A 129 -2.65 3.92 -11.14
C SER A 129 -1.77 4.37 -12.32
N PHE A 130 -1.25 5.60 -12.38
CA PHE A 130 -0.44 6.10 -13.50
C PHE A 130 1.07 6.04 -13.28
N MET A 131 1.51 5.65 -12.08
CA MET A 131 2.92 5.55 -11.73
C MET A 131 3.70 4.65 -12.67
N ASP A 132 4.97 4.98 -12.91
CA ASP A 132 5.86 4.16 -13.72
C ASP A 132 7.08 3.70 -12.93
N PHE A 133 7.03 2.44 -12.50
CA PHE A 133 8.17 1.71 -11.97
C PHE A 133 8.86 0.83 -13.02
N SER A 134 8.37 0.79 -14.26
CA SER A 134 8.80 -0.15 -15.29
C SER A 134 9.89 0.38 -16.22
N SER A 135 9.89 1.69 -16.46
CA SER A 135 10.89 2.33 -17.30
C SER A 135 11.91 3.09 -16.44
N GLY A 136 13.19 2.77 -16.61
CA GLY A 136 14.27 3.55 -15.99
C GLY A 136 14.27 5.02 -16.45
N ALA A 137 13.77 5.33 -17.65
CA ALA A 137 13.80 6.69 -18.20
C ALA A 137 12.75 7.64 -17.57
N GLU A 138 11.56 7.16 -17.19
CA GLU A 138 10.57 7.96 -16.45
C GLU A 138 10.78 7.89 -14.92
N GLN A 139 11.45 6.85 -14.42
CA GLN A 139 12.01 6.85 -13.08
C GLN A 139 13.07 7.95 -12.97
N GLN A 140 12.66 9.09 -12.43
CA GLN A 140 13.51 10.25 -12.09
C GLN A 140 14.73 9.87 -11.23
N LEU A 141 14.69 8.67 -10.66
CA LEU A 141 15.60 8.13 -9.68
C LEU A 141 16.25 6.81 -10.13
N ASN A 142 16.34 6.51 -11.44
CA ASN A 142 17.15 5.36 -11.87
C ASN A 142 18.60 5.52 -11.38
N GLN A 143 19.26 4.39 -11.06
CA GLN A 143 20.57 4.40 -10.41
C GLN A 143 21.62 5.21 -11.19
N LYS A 144 21.63 5.10 -12.52
CA LYS A 144 22.60 5.80 -13.38
C LYS A 144 22.45 7.32 -13.27
N ASN A 145 21.22 7.83 -13.34
CA ASN A 145 20.92 9.25 -13.25
C ASN A 145 21.24 9.81 -11.86
N VAL A 146 20.92 9.06 -10.81
CA VAL A 146 21.22 9.44 -9.42
C VAL A 146 22.73 9.50 -9.20
N ASN A 147 23.48 8.51 -9.69
CA ASN A 147 24.94 8.49 -9.58
C ASN A 147 25.58 9.64 -10.37
N MET A 148 25.07 9.94 -11.57
CA MET A 148 25.53 11.06 -12.38
C MET A 148 25.26 12.40 -11.68
N LEU A 149 24.06 12.59 -11.13
CA LEU A 149 23.71 13.77 -10.35
C LEU A 149 24.61 13.92 -9.11
N ALA A 150 24.87 12.82 -8.39
CA ALA A 150 25.77 12.82 -7.24
C ALA A 150 27.19 13.27 -7.63
N MET A 151 27.74 12.73 -8.71
CA MET A 151 29.07 13.15 -9.22
C MET A 151 29.08 14.62 -9.65
N MET A 152 28.05 15.07 -10.35
CA MET A 152 27.91 16.47 -10.78
C MET A 152 27.89 17.40 -9.56
N LEU A 153 26.99 17.15 -8.60
CA LEU A 153 26.86 17.98 -7.40
C LEU A 153 28.15 18.01 -6.57
N LYS A 154 28.83 16.87 -6.43
CA LYS A 154 30.10 16.79 -5.71
C LYS A 154 31.16 17.72 -6.30
N ASN A 155 31.17 17.90 -7.62
CA ASN A 155 32.14 18.72 -8.32
C ASN A 155 31.72 20.19 -8.48
N THR A 156 30.42 20.47 -8.65
CA THR A 156 29.93 21.81 -8.98
C THR A 156 29.25 22.54 -7.82
N SER A 157 28.76 21.82 -6.81
CA SER A 157 28.00 22.39 -5.69
C SER A 157 28.15 21.55 -4.42
N PRO A 158 29.32 21.55 -3.75
CA PRO A 158 29.58 20.68 -2.60
C PRO A 158 28.58 20.83 -1.45
N ALA A 159 28.09 22.04 -1.16
CA ALA A 159 27.07 22.26 -0.13
C ALA A 159 25.73 21.56 -0.46
N ARG A 160 25.32 21.58 -1.72
CA ARG A 160 24.13 20.88 -2.22
C ARG A 160 24.33 19.36 -2.23
N TYR A 161 25.53 18.91 -2.56
CA TYR A 161 25.89 17.50 -2.44
C TYR A 161 25.76 17.03 -0.98
N GLU A 162 26.35 17.76 -0.02
CA GLU A 162 26.28 17.38 1.39
C GLU A 162 24.85 17.33 1.92
N ALA A 163 23.97 18.22 1.46
CA ALA A 163 22.54 18.19 1.80
C ALA A 163 21.82 16.97 1.21
N ALA A 164 22.13 16.59 -0.03
CA ALA A 164 21.43 15.52 -0.76
C ALA A 164 22.09 14.14 -0.61
N LYS A 165 23.31 14.03 -0.07
CA LYS A 165 24.16 12.83 -0.17
C LYS A 165 23.47 11.56 0.30
N HIS A 166 22.77 11.61 1.43
CA HIS A 166 22.14 10.43 2.02
C HIS A 166 20.97 9.95 1.15
N PHE A 167 20.16 10.87 0.65
CA PHE A 167 19.08 10.55 -0.29
C PHE A 167 19.62 9.95 -1.59
N LEU A 168 20.68 10.54 -2.16
CA LEU A 168 21.29 10.04 -3.40
C LEU A 168 21.91 8.65 -3.20
N GLN A 169 22.57 8.41 -2.07
CA GLN A 169 23.16 7.12 -1.71
C GLN A 169 22.08 6.03 -1.54
N VAL A 170 21.05 6.30 -0.72
CA VAL A 170 19.97 5.34 -0.49
C VAL A 170 19.24 5.05 -1.80
N THR A 171 18.86 6.09 -2.53
CA THR A 171 18.16 5.95 -3.81
C THR A 171 18.99 5.17 -4.81
N GLY A 172 20.27 5.52 -4.99
CA GLY A 172 21.16 4.79 -5.88
C GLY A 172 21.33 3.31 -5.50
N THR A 173 21.22 2.98 -4.21
CA THR A 173 21.29 1.59 -3.73
C THR A 173 20.00 0.81 -4.02
N ILE A 174 18.83 1.42 -3.79
CA ILE A 174 17.55 0.70 -3.85
C ILE A 174 16.95 0.63 -5.26
N SER A 175 17.18 1.64 -6.11
CA SER A 175 16.50 1.75 -7.41
C SER A 175 16.61 0.51 -8.32
N PRO A 176 17.74 -0.21 -8.40
CA PRO A 176 17.85 -1.44 -9.19
C PRO A 176 16.86 -2.54 -8.77
N TYR A 177 16.33 -2.49 -7.55
CA TYR A 177 15.44 -3.51 -7.00
C TYR A 177 13.95 -3.18 -7.16
N LEU A 178 13.60 -2.03 -7.73
CA LEU A 178 12.23 -1.52 -7.78
C LEU A 178 11.56 -1.62 -9.15
N GLN A 179 12.26 -2.17 -10.15
CA GLN A 179 11.75 -2.20 -11.52
C GLN A 179 10.58 -3.19 -11.64
N THR A 180 9.42 -2.69 -12.06
CA THR A 180 8.26 -3.52 -12.39
C THR A 180 8.27 -3.91 -13.86
N GLU A 181 7.54 -4.97 -14.22
CA GLU A 181 7.45 -5.41 -15.62
C GLU A 181 6.54 -4.50 -16.46
N THR A 182 5.58 -3.83 -15.81
CA THR A 182 4.59 -2.97 -16.47
C THR A 182 4.38 -1.67 -15.70
N ARG A 183 3.94 -0.63 -16.41
CA ARG A 183 3.51 0.66 -15.86
C ARG A 183 2.16 0.53 -15.15
N GLY A 184 1.92 1.38 -14.15
CA GLY A 184 0.66 1.51 -13.44
C GLY A 184 0.46 0.56 -12.27
N VAL A 185 1.53 -0.14 -11.88
CA VAL A 185 1.61 -0.94 -10.65
C VAL A 185 2.72 -0.41 -9.75
N ASN A 186 2.63 -0.72 -8.46
CA ASN A 186 3.53 -0.21 -7.44
C ASN A 186 4.52 -1.27 -6.97
N ALA A 187 5.75 -0.85 -6.65
CA ALA A 187 6.79 -1.64 -6.02
C ALA A 187 6.98 -1.28 -4.51
N ALA A 188 6.00 -0.69 -3.84
CA ALA A 188 6.11 -0.20 -2.46
C ALA A 188 6.50 -1.30 -1.45
N ASP A 189 5.94 -2.50 -1.60
CA ASP A 189 6.29 -3.63 -0.73
C ASP A 189 7.73 -4.09 -0.93
N ARG A 190 8.21 -3.97 -2.17
CA ARG A 190 9.58 -4.24 -2.53
C ARG A 190 10.51 -3.16 -1.99
N LEU A 191 10.13 -1.89 -2.11
CA LEU A 191 10.82 -0.75 -1.52
C LEU A 191 11.00 -0.93 -0.02
N ALA A 192 9.94 -1.30 0.71
CA ALA A 192 10.00 -1.55 2.14
C ALA A 192 10.98 -2.68 2.47
N ALA A 193 10.93 -3.81 1.75
CA ALA A 193 11.83 -4.94 1.97
C ALA A 193 13.31 -4.57 1.74
N VAL A 194 13.61 -3.82 0.68
CA VAL A 194 14.98 -3.38 0.36
C VAL A 194 15.48 -2.36 1.38
N LEU A 195 14.66 -1.38 1.78
CA LEU A 195 15.05 -0.40 2.79
C LEU A 195 15.35 -1.09 4.13
N VAL A 196 14.49 -2.00 4.56
CA VAL A 196 14.69 -2.80 5.78
C VAL A 196 15.97 -3.63 5.72
N ALA A 197 16.29 -4.22 4.56
CA ALA A 197 17.52 -4.96 4.38
C ALA A 197 18.79 -4.12 4.57
N HIS A 198 18.70 -2.79 4.49
CA HIS A 198 19.82 -1.87 4.69
C HIS A 198 19.73 -1.08 6.00
N ARG A 199 18.83 -1.44 6.92
CA ARG A 199 18.60 -0.69 8.17
C ARG A 199 18.87 -1.54 9.39
N ASN A 200 19.55 -0.97 10.38
CA ASN A 200 19.59 -1.56 11.71
C ASN A 200 18.17 -1.62 12.29
N PRO A 201 17.69 -2.78 12.79
CA PRO A 201 16.30 -2.90 13.28
C PRO A 201 15.99 -1.97 14.45
N LEU A 202 16.96 -1.64 15.30
CA LEU A 202 16.73 -0.84 16.51
C LEU A 202 17.06 0.63 16.27
N THR A 203 18.25 0.91 15.72
CA THR A 203 18.71 2.29 15.54
C THR A 203 18.22 2.93 14.25
N LEU A 204 17.72 2.13 13.29
CA LEU A 204 17.32 2.58 11.94
C LEU A 204 18.46 3.23 11.14
N GLU A 205 19.70 3.11 11.57
CA GLU A 205 20.85 3.61 10.82
C GLU A 205 21.05 2.80 9.54
N TRP A 206 21.47 3.50 8.48
CA TRP A 206 21.74 2.91 7.17
C TRP A 206 23.00 2.06 7.18
N ARG A 207 22.99 0.98 6.40
CA ARG A 207 24.15 0.13 6.11
C ARG A 207 24.31 -0.01 4.61
N ASP A 208 25.52 0.21 4.11
CA ASP A 208 25.81 0.10 2.67
C ASP A 208 25.66 -1.33 2.14
N THR A 209 25.90 -2.31 2.99
CA THR A 209 25.67 -3.73 2.69
C THR A 209 24.37 -4.19 3.30
N ALA A 210 23.56 -4.90 2.52
CA ALA A 210 22.35 -5.55 3.02
C ALA A 210 22.70 -6.52 4.17
N ILE A 211 21.87 -6.53 5.22
CA ILE A 211 22.00 -7.42 6.39
C ILE A 211 21.17 -8.71 6.27
N MET A 212 20.43 -8.84 5.18
CA MET A 212 19.58 -9.98 4.85
C MET A 212 19.53 -10.16 3.34
N ASP A 213 19.16 -11.35 2.90
CA ASP A 213 19.01 -11.63 1.48
C ASP A 213 17.81 -10.87 0.90
N ILE A 214 18.03 -10.25 -0.26
CA ILE A 214 16.99 -9.57 -1.03
C ILE A 214 16.63 -10.50 -2.20
N PRO A 215 15.46 -11.17 -2.19
CA PRO A 215 15.05 -12.05 -3.29
C PRO A 215 15.02 -11.29 -4.62
N PRO A 216 15.29 -11.89 -5.79
CA PRO A 216 15.34 -11.13 -7.05
C PRO A 216 13.97 -10.64 -7.53
N ASP A 217 12.89 -11.35 -7.17
CA ASP A 217 11.55 -11.06 -7.68
C ASP A 217 11.00 -9.70 -7.22
N VAL A 218 10.42 -8.96 -8.17
CA VAL A 218 9.64 -7.74 -7.91
C VAL A 218 8.16 -8.07 -8.15
N ILE A 219 7.41 -8.27 -7.06
CA ILE A 219 5.98 -8.56 -7.14
C ILE A 219 5.20 -7.24 -7.07
N PRO A 220 4.33 -6.95 -8.05
CA PRO A 220 3.55 -5.73 -8.06
C PRO A 220 2.44 -5.77 -7.01
N SER A 221 2.05 -4.58 -6.57
CA SER A 221 0.79 -4.34 -5.87
C SER A 221 0.11 -3.11 -6.48
N ASP A 222 -1.22 -3.10 -6.46
CA ASP A 222 -1.99 -1.87 -6.58
C ASP A 222 -1.90 -1.07 -5.26
N VAL A 223 -2.40 0.16 -5.26
CA VAL A 223 -2.44 1.02 -4.08
C VAL A 223 -3.86 1.10 -3.51
N PRO A 224 -4.12 0.55 -2.30
CA PRO A 224 -5.44 0.65 -1.68
C PRO A 224 -5.87 2.09 -1.45
N ALA A 225 -7.16 2.37 -1.63
CA ALA A 225 -7.72 3.66 -1.31
C ALA A 225 -7.69 3.93 0.20
N TRP A 226 -7.20 5.10 0.60
CA TRP A 226 -7.00 5.46 2.01
C TRP A 226 -8.30 5.71 2.77
N TRP A 227 -9.35 6.18 2.10
CA TRP A 227 -10.67 6.37 2.73
C TRP A 227 -11.26 5.06 3.28
N LEU A 228 -10.76 3.90 2.83
CA LEU A 228 -11.14 2.59 3.36
C LEU A 228 -10.51 2.30 4.73
N LEU A 229 -9.40 2.97 5.08
CA LEU A 229 -8.60 2.61 6.26
C LEU A 229 -9.38 2.74 7.57
N LYS A 230 -10.33 3.69 7.66
CA LYS A 230 -11.18 3.91 8.84
C LYS A 230 -12.05 2.71 9.22
N LYS A 231 -12.31 1.80 8.26
CA LYS A 231 -13.09 0.57 8.50
C LYS A 231 -12.19 -0.64 8.79
N LYS A 232 -10.90 -0.57 8.48
CA LYS A 232 -10.01 -1.73 8.47
C LYS A 232 -9.28 -1.93 9.80
N ASN A 233 -9.16 -3.19 10.20
CA ASN A 233 -8.34 -3.65 11.33
C ASN A 233 -6.92 -4.06 10.90
N ALA A 234 -6.58 -3.80 9.63
CA ALA A 234 -5.33 -4.16 8.99
C ALA A 234 -5.05 -3.29 7.77
N MET A 235 -3.81 -2.82 7.62
CA MET A 235 -3.50 -1.84 6.57
C MET A 235 -3.47 -2.43 5.16
N PHE A 236 -2.75 -3.54 4.96
CA PHE A 236 -2.37 -4.05 3.63
C PHE A 236 -3.36 -5.08 3.03
N TYR A 237 -3.28 -5.35 1.72
CA TYR A 237 -4.18 -6.28 1.01
C TYR A 237 -4.19 -7.69 1.59
N ASN A 238 -3.03 -8.23 1.92
CA ASN A 238 -2.90 -9.56 2.54
C ASN A 238 -3.26 -9.56 4.04
N GLY A 239 -3.55 -8.38 4.59
CA GLY A 239 -3.75 -8.17 5.99
C GLY A 239 -2.63 -8.76 6.83
N PHE A 240 -1.37 -8.44 6.61
CA PHE A 240 -0.31 -8.85 7.55
C PHE A 240 0.06 -7.77 8.58
N GLY A 241 -0.08 -6.48 8.23
CA GLY A 241 0.19 -5.38 9.15
C GLY A 241 -0.90 -5.24 10.22
N ARG A 242 -0.52 -5.37 11.50
CA ARG A 242 -1.39 -5.30 12.68
C ARG A 242 -0.81 -4.34 13.72
N GLY A 243 -1.66 -3.80 14.58
CA GLY A 243 -1.24 -2.85 15.62
C GLY A 243 -1.44 -1.41 15.16
N ASP A 244 -0.54 -0.51 15.57
CA ASP A 244 -0.66 0.90 15.25
C ASP A 244 -0.37 1.18 13.76
N PHE A 245 -1.35 1.79 13.07
CA PHE A 245 -1.21 2.12 11.65
C PHE A 245 -0.21 3.25 11.42
N GLY A 246 0.00 4.14 12.39
CA GLY A 246 1.01 5.18 12.29
C GLY A 246 2.42 4.61 12.08
N ARG A 247 2.75 3.48 12.72
CA ARG A 247 4.02 2.77 12.51
C ARG A 247 4.19 2.28 11.07
N PHE A 248 3.13 1.87 10.39
CA PHE A 248 3.23 1.46 8.98
C PHE A 248 3.36 2.65 8.04
N LEU A 249 2.73 3.80 8.35
CA LEU A 249 2.92 5.04 7.59
C LEU A 249 4.37 5.55 7.65
N MET A 250 5.09 5.24 8.72
CA MET A 250 6.52 5.53 8.86
C MET A 250 7.43 4.74 7.90
N ALA A 251 6.92 3.79 7.11
CA ALA A 251 7.73 3.06 6.14
C ALA A 251 8.42 3.99 5.11
N SER A 252 7.77 5.08 4.72
CA SER A 252 8.36 6.08 3.80
C SER A 252 9.54 6.83 4.43
N ASN A 253 9.52 7.06 5.75
CA ASN A 253 10.59 7.72 6.48
C ASN A 253 11.91 6.93 6.40
N LEU A 254 11.87 5.59 6.27
CA LEU A 254 13.05 4.73 6.12
C LEU A 254 13.94 5.12 4.93
N LEU A 255 13.39 5.82 3.93
CA LEU A 255 14.15 6.31 2.78
C LEU A 255 15.27 7.26 3.18
N THR A 256 15.07 8.08 4.22
CA THR A 256 16.03 9.16 4.57
C THR A 256 16.31 9.30 6.06
N VAL A 257 15.60 8.55 6.90
CA VAL A 257 15.80 8.58 8.36
C VAL A 257 17.26 8.36 8.71
N LYS A 258 17.81 9.20 9.59
CA LYS A 258 19.17 9.02 10.07
C LYS A 258 19.25 7.93 11.13
N ASP A 259 18.35 8.02 12.11
CA ASP A 259 18.35 7.17 13.31
C ASP A 259 16.95 7.13 13.98
N SER A 260 16.84 6.36 15.06
CA SER A 260 15.61 6.21 15.83
C SER A 260 15.15 7.48 16.54
N ALA A 261 16.03 8.46 16.80
CA ALA A 261 15.65 9.73 17.42
C ALA A 261 14.92 10.64 16.41
N GLU A 262 15.40 10.66 15.16
CA GLU A 262 14.67 11.28 14.06
C GLU A 262 13.32 10.58 13.84
N ALA A 263 13.31 9.25 13.78
CA ALA A 263 12.10 8.46 13.61
C ALA A 263 11.04 8.78 14.67
N ALA A 264 11.43 8.87 15.95
CA ALA A 264 10.55 9.25 17.04
C ALA A 264 9.96 10.66 16.87
N THR A 265 10.69 11.58 16.24
CA THR A 265 10.21 12.94 15.98
C THR A 265 9.16 12.99 14.89
N VAL A 266 9.35 12.22 13.82
CA VAL A 266 8.37 12.10 12.74
C VAL A 266 7.14 11.33 13.23
N ASP A 267 7.32 10.25 13.98
CA ASP A 267 6.23 9.40 14.47
C ASP A 267 5.23 10.13 15.37
N ARG A 268 5.68 11.11 16.16
CA ARG A 268 4.80 12.00 16.94
C ARG A 268 3.84 12.82 16.09
N LYS A 269 4.20 13.10 14.83
CA LYS A 269 3.38 13.86 13.87
C LYS A 269 2.56 12.93 12.96
N ILE A 270 2.98 11.68 12.78
CA ILE A 270 2.28 10.72 11.92
C ILE A 270 0.91 10.33 12.46
N SER A 271 0.67 10.41 13.78
CA SER A 271 -0.69 10.23 14.32
C SER A 271 -1.66 11.31 13.82
N ASP A 272 -1.19 12.54 13.58
CA ASP A 272 -2.00 13.59 12.97
C ASP A 272 -2.31 13.23 11.50
N VAL A 273 -1.33 12.69 10.75
CA VAL A 273 -1.54 12.21 9.37
C VAL A 273 -2.55 11.06 9.32
N LEU A 274 -2.46 10.11 10.25
CA LEU A 274 -3.44 9.02 10.37
C LEU A 274 -4.84 9.58 10.68
N ALA A 275 -4.95 10.56 11.57
CA ALA A 275 -6.21 11.23 11.87
C ALA A 275 -6.79 11.91 10.62
N TYR A 276 -5.96 12.58 9.80
CA TYR A 276 -6.38 13.12 8.51
C TYR A 276 -6.89 12.03 7.57
N ILE A 277 -6.16 10.92 7.42
CA ILE A 277 -6.58 9.80 6.57
C ILE A 277 -7.97 9.27 6.98
N TYR A 278 -8.28 9.22 8.28
CA TYR A 278 -9.61 8.80 8.76
C TYR A 278 -10.74 9.77 8.43
N THR A 279 -10.43 11.01 8.06
CA THR A 279 -11.43 11.98 7.56
C THR A 279 -11.75 11.83 6.08
N LEU A 280 -10.96 11.05 5.33
CA LEU A 280 -11.16 10.89 3.90
C LEU A 280 -12.45 10.15 3.58
N GLU A 281 -13.14 10.65 2.56
CA GLU A 281 -14.34 10.06 1.97
C GLU A 281 -14.09 9.73 0.49
N SER A 282 -14.75 8.68 0.00
CA SER A 282 -14.71 8.34 -1.42
C SER A 282 -15.35 9.43 -2.29
N PRO A 283 -14.91 9.60 -3.54
CA PRO A 283 -15.62 10.46 -4.48
C PRO A 283 -16.99 9.83 -4.81
N LYS A 284 -18.04 10.66 -4.85
CA LYS A 284 -19.36 10.21 -5.30
C LYS A 284 -19.34 9.94 -6.80
N TYR A 285 -20.07 8.92 -7.24
CA TYR A 285 -20.28 8.67 -8.66
C TYR A 285 -20.92 9.90 -9.33
N PRO A 286 -20.35 10.44 -10.42
CA PRO A 286 -20.78 11.72 -10.98
C PRO A 286 -21.99 11.59 -11.93
N GLY A 287 -22.30 10.37 -12.40
CA GLY A 287 -23.37 10.12 -13.36
C GLY A 287 -24.73 9.88 -12.70
N SER A 288 -25.75 9.65 -13.53
CA SER A 288 -27.06 9.20 -13.08
C SER A 288 -27.04 7.74 -12.62
N ILE A 289 -27.90 7.43 -11.66
CA ILE A 289 -28.10 6.07 -11.13
C ILE A 289 -29.54 5.64 -11.38
N ASN A 290 -29.72 4.51 -12.06
CA ASN A 290 -31.00 3.85 -12.23
C ASN A 290 -31.39 3.18 -10.90
N LYS A 291 -32.27 3.85 -10.14
CA LYS A 291 -32.69 3.41 -8.80
C LYS A 291 -33.28 1.99 -8.78
N MET A 292 -34.10 1.62 -9.77
CA MET A 292 -34.70 0.28 -9.81
C MET A 292 -33.66 -0.81 -10.06
N LEU A 293 -32.74 -0.56 -10.99
CA LEU A 293 -31.66 -1.49 -11.29
C LEU A 293 -30.66 -1.60 -10.13
N SER A 294 -30.33 -0.47 -9.51
CA SER A 294 -29.50 -0.41 -8.30
C SER A 294 -30.13 -1.18 -7.14
N GLU A 295 -31.45 -1.08 -6.93
CA GLU A 295 -32.12 -1.84 -5.86
C GLU A 295 -32.09 -3.35 -6.13
N LYS A 296 -32.30 -3.78 -7.39
CA LYS A 296 -32.09 -5.17 -7.79
C LYS A 296 -30.64 -5.61 -7.51
N GLY A 297 -29.67 -4.77 -7.83
CA GLY A 297 -28.25 -4.97 -7.56
C GLY A 297 -27.93 -5.13 -6.08
N ARG A 298 -28.54 -4.31 -5.23
CA ARG A 298 -28.37 -4.34 -3.78
C ARG A 298 -28.81 -5.69 -3.19
N LEU A 299 -29.93 -6.23 -3.65
CA LEU A 299 -30.42 -7.55 -3.21
C LEU A 299 -29.44 -8.67 -3.62
N ILE A 300 -28.97 -8.66 -4.86
CA ILE A 300 -27.98 -9.63 -5.35
C ILE A 300 -26.67 -9.50 -4.57
N PHE A 301 -26.21 -8.27 -4.32
CA PHE A 301 -25.01 -7.99 -3.54
C PHE A 301 -25.13 -8.51 -2.11
N LYS A 302 -26.28 -8.30 -1.47
CA LYS A 302 -26.55 -8.81 -0.12
C LYS A 302 -26.35 -10.33 -0.06
N ASP A 303 -26.87 -11.07 -1.03
CA ASP A 303 -26.83 -12.54 -1.00
C ASP A 303 -25.47 -13.12 -1.38
N ASN A 304 -24.71 -12.43 -2.23
CA ASN A 304 -23.50 -12.98 -2.88
C ASN A 304 -22.18 -12.34 -2.44
N CYS A 305 -22.20 -11.09 -1.97
CA CYS A 305 -20.98 -10.28 -1.77
C CYS A 305 -20.79 -9.83 -0.32
N SER A 306 -21.89 -9.48 0.36
CA SER A 306 -21.86 -8.80 1.66
C SER A 306 -21.12 -9.57 2.77
N LYS A 307 -21.13 -10.90 2.72
CA LYS A 307 -20.44 -11.76 3.71
C LYS A 307 -18.94 -11.49 3.81
N CYS A 308 -18.31 -11.06 2.71
CA CYS A 308 -16.88 -10.72 2.68
C CYS A 308 -16.66 -9.21 2.69
N HIS A 309 -17.46 -8.47 1.91
CA HIS A 309 -17.24 -7.04 1.67
C HIS A 309 -18.00 -6.11 2.62
N GLY A 310 -18.87 -6.64 3.47
CA GLY A 310 -19.68 -5.86 4.41
C GLY A 310 -21.06 -5.46 3.88
N ILE A 311 -21.81 -4.85 4.78
CA ILE A 311 -23.14 -4.28 4.59
C ILE A 311 -22.98 -2.76 4.55
N TYR A 312 -23.70 -2.10 3.63
CA TYR A 312 -23.62 -0.65 3.41
C TYR A 312 -24.99 -0.01 3.63
N GLY A 313 -25.01 1.26 4.06
CA GLY A 313 -26.23 2.02 4.35
C GLY A 313 -26.32 2.42 5.81
N GLU A 314 -27.55 2.48 6.35
CA GLU A 314 -27.79 2.90 7.75
C GLU A 314 -27.22 1.92 8.78
N GLU A 315 -27.29 0.62 8.49
CA GLU A 315 -26.73 -0.46 9.32
C GLU A 315 -25.39 -0.96 8.74
N GLU A 316 -24.45 -0.04 8.52
CA GLU A 316 -23.15 -0.36 7.95
C GLU A 316 -22.32 -1.28 8.87
N GLU A 317 -21.78 -2.36 8.30
CA GLU A 317 -20.90 -3.29 9.00
C GLU A 317 -19.83 -3.83 8.04
N TYR A 318 -18.56 -3.74 8.43
CA TYR A 318 -17.45 -4.33 7.68
C TYR A 318 -16.75 -5.44 8.50
N PRO A 319 -16.76 -6.70 8.02
CA PRO A 319 -16.47 -7.86 8.86
C PRO A 319 -14.98 -8.11 9.11
N ASN A 320 -14.09 -7.37 8.43
CA ASN A 320 -12.63 -7.46 8.63
C ASN A 320 -12.08 -8.89 8.51
N LEU A 321 -12.43 -9.59 7.42
CA LEU A 321 -12.06 -10.99 7.20
C LEU A 321 -10.82 -11.15 6.31
N LEU A 322 -9.93 -12.05 6.71
CA LEU A 322 -8.93 -12.68 5.84
C LEU A 322 -9.57 -13.85 5.09
N ILE A 323 -9.60 -13.78 3.77
CA ILE A 323 -10.12 -14.85 2.91
C ILE A 323 -8.96 -15.76 2.49
N PRO A 324 -8.99 -17.06 2.82
CA PRO A 324 -7.93 -18.00 2.46
C PRO A 324 -7.73 -18.11 0.95
N GLN A 325 -6.49 -18.37 0.54
CA GLN A 325 -6.13 -18.54 -0.87
C GLN A 325 -6.94 -19.63 -1.59
N SER A 326 -7.28 -20.71 -0.90
CA SER A 326 -8.13 -21.80 -1.41
C SER A 326 -9.52 -21.31 -1.84
N VAL A 327 -10.03 -20.24 -1.22
CA VAL A 327 -11.34 -19.64 -1.47
C VAL A 327 -11.24 -18.51 -2.48
N ILE A 328 -10.41 -17.50 -2.20
CA ILE A 328 -10.31 -16.30 -3.05
C ILE A 328 -9.62 -16.59 -4.38
N LYS A 329 -8.63 -17.51 -4.38
CA LYS A 329 -7.91 -18.00 -5.56
C LYS A 329 -7.23 -16.93 -6.41
N THR A 330 -7.09 -15.69 -5.94
CA THR A 330 -6.39 -14.62 -6.67
C THR A 330 -4.88 -14.87 -6.72
N ASP A 331 -4.12 -14.05 -7.45
CA ASP A 331 -2.67 -14.26 -7.53
C ASP A 331 -2.01 -14.40 -6.15
N SER A 332 -1.21 -15.45 -5.96
CA SER A 332 -0.62 -15.77 -4.66
C SER A 332 0.77 -15.21 -4.43
N ALA A 333 1.41 -14.65 -5.47
CA ALA A 333 2.81 -14.25 -5.39
C ALA A 333 3.02 -13.14 -4.36
N LEU A 334 2.06 -12.21 -4.24
CA LEU A 334 2.19 -11.09 -3.31
C LEU A 334 2.30 -11.57 -1.86
N PHE A 335 1.35 -12.37 -1.34
CA PHE A 335 1.48 -12.89 0.03
C PHE A 335 2.61 -13.91 0.21
N LYS A 336 3.04 -14.63 -0.84
CA LYS A 336 4.16 -15.59 -0.76
C LYS A 336 5.54 -14.94 -0.79
N ALA A 337 5.66 -13.73 -1.35
CA ALA A 337 6.93 -13.02 -1.48
C ALA A 337 7.33 -12.35 -0.15
N ASN A 338 7.49 -11.02 -0.13
CA ASN A 338 8.02 -10.27 1.01
C ASN A 338 7.24 -10.54 2.31
N TYR A 339 5.94 -10.75 2.20
CA TYR A 339 5.02 -10.90 3.32
C TYR A 339 5.12 -12.22 4.09
N GLN A 340 5.82 -13.21 3.53
CA GLN A 340 6.11 -14.48 4.18
C GLN A 340 7.60 -14.75 4.31
N ASN A 341 8.45 -13.80 3.91
CA ASN A 341 9.90 -13.91 4.09
C ASN A 341 10.22 -13.86 5.60
N PRO A 342 10.75 -14.94 6.21
CA PRO A 342 11.02 -14.98 7.64
C PRO A 342 12.05 -13.94 8.09
N GLN A 343 13.03 -13.58 7.24
CA GLN A 343 14.03 -12.56 7.57
C GLN A 343 13.38 -11.18 7.73
N PHE A 344 12.50 -10.82 6.79
CA PHE A 344 11.76 -9.55 6.83
C PHE A 344 10.79 -9.48 8.01
N VAL A 345 9.99 -10.53 8.22
CA VAL A 345 9.04 -10.62 9.34
C VAL A 345 9.77 -10.56 10.69
N ASN A 346 10.87 -11.29 10.82
CA ASN A 346 11.68 -11.29 12.04
C ASN A 346 12.34 -9.92 12.28
N TRP A 347 12.88 -9.28 11.24
CA TRP A 347 13.42 -7.94 11.37
C TRP A 347 12.35 -6.98 11.89
N PHE A 348 11.18 -6.93 11.26
CA PHE A 348 10.14 -5.97 11.64
C PHE A 348 9.65 -6.20 13.07
N ASN A 349 9.34 -7.44 13.42
CA ASN A 349 8.78 -7.77 14.73
C ASN A 349 9.78 -7.62 15.89
N ASN A 350 11.08 -7.48 15.60
CA ASN A 350 12.13 -7.16 16.59
C ASN A 350 12.73 -5.76 16.38
N SER A 351 12.11 -4.93 15.55
CA SER A 351 12.58 -3.58 15.23
C SER A 351 11.93 -2.52 16.12
N TRP A 352 12.40 -1.29 15.96
CA TRP A 352 11.80 -0.08 16.50
C TRP A 352 10.29 0.03 16.24
N PHE A 353 9.78 -0.49 15.10
CA PHE A 353 8.36 -0.46 14.76
C PHE A 353 7.48 -1.31 15.70
N ALA A 354 8.06 -2.33 16.33
CA ALA A 354 7.38 -3.24 17.24
C ALA A 354 7.57 -2.88 18.73
N MET A 355 8.13 -1.71 19.01
CA MET A 355 8.47 -1.25 20.36
C MET A 355 7.64 -0.05 20.82
N GLY A 356 7.73 0.25 22.12
CA GLY A 356 7.04 1.36 22.77
C GLY A 356 5.55 1.09 23.02
N ASP A 357 4.81 2.15 23.31
CA ASP A 357 3.42 2.07 23.79
C ASP A 357 2.40 1.75 22.68
N HIS A 358 2.80 1.94 21.42
CA HIS A 358 1.97 1.73 20.23
C HIS A 358 2.73 0.88 19.20
N PRO A 359 2.94 -0.42 19.46
CA PRO A 359 3.70 -1.28 18.58
C PRO A 359 2.87 -1.72 17.37
N ALA A 360 3.56 -1.90 16.24
CA ALA A 360 3.06 -2.64 15.09
C ALA A 360 3.70 -4.02 15.02
N ARG A 361 3.08 -4.92 14.28
CA ARG A 361 3.61 -6.26 14.01
C ARG A 361 3.15 -6.78 12.67
N LEU A 362 3.97 -7.62 12.07
CA LEU A 362 3.64 -8.41 10.89
C LEU A 362 3.16 -9.79 11.31
N VAL A 363 1.96 -10.15 10.85
CA VAL A 363 1.30 -11.44 11.08
C VAL A 363 0.96 -12.05 9.71
N PRO A 364 1.85 -12.89 9.14
CA PRO A 364 1.63 -13.46 7.81
C PRO A 364 0.35 -14.31 7.71
N PHE A 365 -0.27 -14.30 6.54
CA PHE A 365 -1.43 -15.13 6.20
C PHE A 365 -1.40 -15.58 4.73
N ASN A 366 -1.97 -16.74 4.44
CA ASN A 366 -2.11 -17.29 3.09
C ASN A 366 -3.44 -16.84 2.45
N GLY A 367 -3.53 -15.57 2.06
CA GLY A 367 -4.73 -15.01 1.47
C GLY A 367 -4.80 -13.49 1.55
N TYR A 368 -6.00 -12.95 1.33
CA TYR A 368 -6.22 -11.51 1.22
C TYR A 368 -7.47 -11.08 1.98
N ILE A 369 -7.48 -9.82 2.39
CA ILE A 369 -8.66 -9.13 2.89
C ILE A 369 -9.58 -8.85 1.70
N ALA A 370 -10.88 -9.08 1.88
CA ALA A 370 -11.90 -8.52 0.99
C ALA A 370 -12.13 -7.05 1.40
N PRO A 371 -11.66 -6.04 0.64
CA PRO A 371 -11.72 -4.65 1.08
C PRO A 371 -13.16 -4.11 1.16
N PRO A 372 -13.43 -3.06 1.95
CA PRO A 372 -14.65 -2.29 1.77
C PRO A 372 -14.68 -1.70 0.36
N LEU A 373 -15.88 -1.49 -0.17
CA LEU A 373 -16.15 -1.13 -1.57
C LEU A 373 -16.57 0.33 -1.74
N ASP A 374 -16.44 1.15 -0.70
CA ASP A 374 -16.67 2.60 -0.79
C ASP A 374 -15.84 3.21 -1.91
N GLY A 375 -16.49 3.91 -2.84
CA GLY A 375 -15.84 4.53 -4.00
C GLY A 375 -15.20 3.55 -4.97
N VAL A 376 -15.53 2.24 -4.90
CA VAL A 376 -14.90 1.22 -5.75
C VAL A 376 -15.04 1.58 -7.23
N TRP A 377 -16.11 2.27 -7.60
CA TRP A 377 -16.38 2.75 -8.96
C TRP A 377 -15.24 3.54 -9.58
N ALA A 378 -14.36 4.18 -8.79
CA ALA A 378 -13.28 5.07 -9.23
C ALA A 378 -11.86 4.50 -9.01
N THR A 379 -11.73 3.27 -8.52
CA THR A 379 -10.44 2.70 -8.07
C THR A 379 -9.86 1.67 -9.02
N ALA A 380 -10.25 1.71 -10.30
CA ALA A 380 -9.67 0.83 -11.29
C ALA A 380 -8.16 1.07 -11.47
N PRO A 381 -7.37 0.05 -11.82
CA PRO A 381 -7.78 -1.35 -12.03
C PRO A 381 -8.02 -2.13 -10.72
N TYR A 382 -8.59 -3.32 -10.81
CA TYR A 382 -9.04 -4.11 -9.66
C TYR A 382 -8.13 -5.31 -9.35
N LEU A 383 -8.36 -5.88 -8.16
CA LEU A 383 -7.51 -6.85 -7.45
C LEU A 383 -6.23 -6.22 -6.88
N HIS A 384 -5.57 -6.93 -5.97
CA HIS A 384 -4.39 -6.44 -5.24
C HIS A 384 -3.19 -6.10 -6.14
N ASN A 385 -3.20 -6.50 -7.41
CA ASN A 385 -2.12 -6.28 -8.37
C ASN A 385 -2.56 -5.44 -9.58
N GLY A 386 -3.77 -4.89 -9.57
CA GLY A 386 -4.30 -4.06 -10.66
C GLY A 386 -4.44 -4.79 -12.00
N SER A 387 -4.70 -6.10 -11.98
CA SER A 387 -4.69 -6.95 -13.18
C SER A 387 -5.99 -6.93 -13.99
N VAL A 388 -7.09 -6.46 -13.40
CA VAL A 388 -8.43 -6.47 -14.01
C VAL A 388 -8.90 -5.05 -14.30
N PRO A 389 -9.12 -4.65 -15.56
CA PRO A 389 -9.30 -3.23 -15.92
C PRO A 389 -10.65 -2.63 -15.52
N THR A 390 -11.71 -3.44 -15.41
CA THR A 390 -13.09 -2.97 -15.18
C THR A 390 -13.84 -3.84 -14.16
N ILE A 391 -14.82 -3.29 -13.43
CA ILE A 391 -15.69 -4.11 -12.56
C ILE A 391 -16.47 -5.14 -13.38
N PHE A 392 -16.85 -4.78 -14.62
CA PHE A 392 -17.50 -5.73 -15.52
C PHE A 392 -16.66 -7.00 -15.75
N THR A 393 -15.36 -6.85 -16.05
CA THR A 393 -14.46 -8.01 -16.21
C THR A 393 -14.06 -8.65 -14.88
N LEU A 394 -14.15 -7.94 -13.76
CA LEU A 394 -14.01 -8.53 -12.43
C LEU A 394 -15.16 -9.51 -12.13
N LEU A 395 -16.39 -9.12 -12.44
CA LEU A 395 -17.59 -9.94 -12.24
C LEU A 395 -17.81 -11.01 -13.32
N ASN A 396 -17.03 -10.99 -14.40
CA ASN A 396 -17.05 -11.98 -15.47
C ASN A 396 -15.62 -12.41 -15.84
N SER A 397 -15.11 -13.43 -15.16
CA SER A 397 -13.71 -13.86 -15.29
C SER A 397 -13.34 -14.29 -16.72
N SER A 398 -14.30 -14.87 -17.46
CA SER A 398 -14.11 -15.30 -18.84
C SER A 398 -13.84 -14.16 -19.83
N ALA A 399 -14.20 -12.92 -19.46
CA ALA A 399 -13.99 -11.74 -20.29
C ALA A 399 -12.70 -10.97 -19.93
N ARG A 400 -11.92 -11.43 -18.94
CA ARG A 400 -10.69 -10.73 -18.54
C ARG A 400 -9.63 -10.85 -19.64
N PRO A 401 -9.05 -9.73 -20.10
CA PRO A 401 -8.03 -9.78 -21.14
C PRO A 401 -6.75 -10.41 -20.62
N LYS A 402 -6.11 -11.26 -21.44
CA LYS A 402 -4.79 -11.84 -21.12
C LYS A 402 -3.69 -10.77 -21.14
N TYR A 403 -3.73 -9.91 -22.15
CA TYR A 403 -2.88 -8.73 -22.29
C TYR A 403 -3.77 -7.54 -22.58
N TRP A 404 -3.54 -6.41 -21.90
CA TRP A 404 -4.33 -5.22 -22.12
C TRP A 404 -3.51 -3.95 -21.93
N GLU A 405 -3.91 -2.90 -22.62
CA GLU A 405 -3.25 -1.60 -22.57
C GLU A 405 -4.27 -0.49 -22.45
N ARG A 406 -3.96 0.54 -21.67
CA ARG A 406 -4.71 1.80 -21.60
C ARG A 406 -3.83 2.97 -21.99
N ASN A 407 -4.44 4.08 -22.36
CA ASN A 407 -3.71 5.29 -22.67
C ASN A 407 -3.24 6.01 -21.39
N PHE A 408 -1.94 6.01 -21.12
CA PHE A 408 -1.36 6.70 -19.95
C PHE A 408 -1.21 8.21 -20.15
N SER A 409 -1.13 8.70 -21.40
CA SER A 409 -0.97 10.13 -21.72
C SER A 409 -2.29 10.87 -21.78
N ARG A 410 -3.37 10.19 -22.21
CA ARG A 410 -4.73 10.71 -22.28
C ARG A 410 -5.70 9.63 -21.79
N PRO A 411 -5.74 9.37 -20.47
CA PRO A 411 -6.57 8.31 -19.92
C PRO A 411 -8.06 8.63 -20.07
N GLU A 412 -8.84 7.61 -20.38
CA GLU A 412 -10.29 7.70 -20.52
C GLU A 412 -10.96 6.68 -19.60
N TYR A 413 -11.98 7.12 -18.86
CA TYR A 413 -12.75 6.26 -17.97
C TYR A 413 -14.02 5.73 -18.66
N ASP A 414 -14.30 4.46 -18.47
CA ASP A 414 -15.54 3.79 -18.86
C ASP A 414 -16.48 3.75 -17.65
N TYR A 415 -17.48 4.63 -17.64
CA TYR A 415 -18.49 4.73 -16.59
C TYR A 415 -19.58 3.64 -16.68
N GLU A 416 -19.66 2.90 -17.78
CA GLU A 416 -20.60 1.79 -17.94
C GLU A 416 -20.01 0.51 -17.34
N GLN A 417 -18.75 0.21 -17.65
CA GLN A 417 -18.03 -0.96 -17.10
C GLN A 417 -17.33 -0.71 -15.77
N LEU A 418 -17.25 0.56 -15.34
CA LEU A 418 -16.51 1.05 -14.18
C LEU A 418 -15.04 0.66 -14.24
N GLY A 419 -14.26 1.38 -15.05
CA GLY A 419 -12.81 1.25 -15.06
C GLY A 419 -12.16 2.04 -16.18
N TRP A 420 -10.89 1.76 -16.46
CA TRP A 420 -10.19 2.43 -17.56
C TRP A 420 -10.61 1.82 -18.89
N LYS A 421 -10.84 2.66 -19.90
CA LYS A 421 -10.91 2.17 -21.28
C LYS A 421 -9.57 1.52 -21.64
N TYR A 422 -9.65 0.34 -22.24
CA TYR A 422 -8.48 -0.46 -22.60
C TYR A 422 -8.69 -1.15 -23.94
N GLU A 423 -7.58 -1.55 -24.55
CA GLU A 423 -7.53 -2.42 -25.71
C GLU A 423 -6.92 -3.77 -25.30
N SER A 424 -7.57 -4.87 -25.70
CA SER A 424 -6.95 -6.19 -25.64
C SER A 424 -5.79 -6.26 -26.64
N ARG A 425 -4.69 -6.89 -26.23
CA ARG A 425 -3.51 -7.09 -27.06
C ARG A 425 -3.27 -8.58 -27.30
N ASP A 426 -2.64 -8.90 -28.42
CA ASP A 426 -2.26 -10.28 -28.75
C ASP A 426 -0.90 -10.69 -28.15
N SER A 427 -0.08 -9.70 -27.77
CA SER A 427 1.24 -9.88 -27.15
C SER A 427 1.54 -8.78 -26.13
N ALA A 428 2.50 -9.05 -25.23
CA ALA A 428 2.99 -8.11 -24.24
C ALA A 428 4.31 -7.45 -24.69
N THR A 429 4.24 -6.61 -25.73
CA THR A 429 5.39 -5.86 -26.23
C THR A 429 5.45 -4.47 -25.60
N GLY A 430 6.43 -4.24 -24.72
CA GLY A 430 6.62 -2.95 -24.04
C GLY A 430 5.96 -2.89 -22.66
N THR A 431 6.30 -1.86 -21.89
CA THR A 431 5.92 -1.77 -20.47
C THR A 431 4.53 -1.17 -20.24
N THR A 432 3.90 -0.60 -21.25
CA THR A 432 2.52 -0.06 -21.16
C THR A 432 1.46 -1.16 -21.25
N ILE A 433 1.81 -2.35 -21.76
CA ILE A 433 0.92 -3.50 -21.86
C ILE A 433 0.98 -4.31 -20.57
N TYR A 434 -0.15 -4.43 -19.87
CA TYR A 434 -0.27 -5.28 -18.70
C TYR A 434 -0.22 -6.77 -19.12
N ASN A 435 0.71 -7.54 -18.54
CA ASN A 435 0.92 -8.94 -18.88
C ASN A 435 0.51 -9.88 -17.74
N THR A 436 -0.66 -10.50 -17.85
CA THR A 436 -1.21 -11.36 -16.78
C THR A 436 -0.55 -12.73 -16.66
N THR A 437 0.39 -13.05 -17.55
CA THR A 437 1.14 -14.33 -17.51
C THR A 437 2.39 -14.27 -16.65
N LEU A 438 2.79 -13.08 -16.21
CA LEU A 438 3.95 -12.88 -15.35
C LEU A 438 3.61 -13.22 -13.89
N LYS A 439 4.62 -13.66 -13.14
CA LYS A 439 4.49 -13.97 -11.72
C LYS A 439 4.04 -12.73 -10.94
N GLY A 440 2.92 -12.82 -10.23
CA GLY A 440 2.36 -11.69 -9.47
C GLY A 440 1.43 -10.78 -10.25
N TYR A 441 1.35 -10.94 -11.58
CA TYR A 441 0.48 -10.16 -12.46
C TYR A 441 -0.80 -10.92 -12.84
N GLY A 442 -1.03 -12.11 -12.27
CA GLY A 442 -2.18 -12.93 -12.61
C GLY A 442 -3.52 -12.24 -12.39
N ASN A 443 -4.43 -12.38 -13.36
CA ASN A 443 -5.80 -11.87 -13.32
C ASN A 443 -6.84 -12.95 -12.94
N TYR A 444 -6.40 -14.06 -12.34
CA TYR A 444 -7.24 -15.19 -11.96
C TYR A 444 -7.83 -15.00 -10.55
N GLY A 445 -8.80 -15.85 -10.19
CA GLY A 445 -9.45 -15.81 -8.87
C GLY A 445 -10.59 -14.79 -8.75
N HIS A 446 -11.23 -14.76 -7.58
CA HIS A 446 -12.45 -13.99 -7.35
C HIS A 446 -13.53 -14.28 -8.41
N ASN A 447 -13.81 -15.57 -8.63
CA ASN A 447 -14.73 -16.06 -9.68
C ASN A 447 -16.21 -16.07 -9.24
N PHE A 448 -16.54 -15.42 -8.12
CA PHE A 448 -17.88 -15.48 -7.52
C PHE A 448 -18.96 -14.88 -8.43
N GLY A 449 -18.61 -13.86 -9.23
CA GLY A 449 -19.52 -13.24 -10.20
C GLY A 449 -19.83 -14.08 -11.44
N ASP A 450 -19.08 -15.17 -11.68
CA ASP A 450 -19.26 -16.01 -12.88
C ASP A 450 -20.61 -16.73 -12.88
N LYS A 451 -21.20 -16.95 -11.70
CA LYS A 451 -22.53 -17.56 -11.53
C LYS A 451 -23.68 -16.61 -11.85
N LEU A 452 -23.43 -15.30 -11.87
CA LEU A 452 -24.44 -14.29 -12.18
C LEU A 452 -24.68 -14.24 -13.69
N SER A 453 -25.93 -14.04 -14.09
CA SER A 453 -26.27 -13.67 -15.47
C SER A 453 -25.74 -12.27 -15.81
N LYS A 454 -25.72 -11.93 -17.11
CA LYS A 454 -25.30 -10.60 -17.57
C LYS A 454 -26.12 -9.49 -16.89
N ASP A 455 -27.44 -9.64 -16.79
CA ASP A 455 -28.33 -8.64 -16.22
C ASP A 455 -28.14 -8.49 -14.70
N GLU A 456 -27.83 -9.59 -14.00
CA GLU A 456 -27.49 -9.55 -12.58
C GLU A 456 -26.16 -8.84 -12.33
N ARG A 457 -25.14 -9.07 -13.17
CA ARG A 457 -23.87 -8.33 -13.10
C ARG A 457 -24.08 -6.83 -13.32
N LEU A 458 -24.87 -6.46 -14.33
CA LEU A 458 -25.19 -5.05 -14.59
C LEU A 458 -25.97 -4.42 -13.43
N ALA A 459 -26.88 -5.16 -12.80
CA ALA A 459 -27.58 -4.69 -11.60
C ALA A 459 -26.60 -4.44 -10.44
N VAL A 460 -25.68 -5.39 -10.17
CA VAL A 460 -24.65 -5.22 -9.14
C VAL A 460 -23.75 -4.03 -9.45
N ILE A 461 -23.30 -3.85 -10.71
CA ILE A 461 -22.52 -2.67 -11.12
C ILE A 461 -23.27 -1.38 -10.83
N GLU A 462 -24.57 -1.32 -11.14
CA GLU A 462 -25.39 -0.15 -10.86
C GLU A 462 -25.50 0.15 -9.36
N TYR A 463 -25.57 -0.88 -8.52
CA TYR A 463 -25.50 -0.72 -7.07
C TYR A 463 -24.13 -0.24 -6.59
N LEU A 464 -23.03 -0.75 -7.15
CA LEU A 464 -21.67 -0.33 -6.78
C LEU A 464 -21.38 1.15 -7.12
N LYS A 465 -22.16 1.79 -8.01
CA LYS A 465 -22.11 3.25 -8.23
C LYS A 465 -22.65 4.06 -7.04
N THR A 466 -23.43 3.43 -6.17
CA THR A 466 -23.99 4.08 -4.96
C THR A 466 -23.06 4.04 -3.75
N LEU A 467 -22.02 3.19 -3.81
CA LEU A 467 -20.99 3.02 -2.78
C LEU A 467 -19.79 3.91 -3.08
#